data_AF-A0A8H6Y125-F1
#
_entry.id   AF-A0A8H6Y125-F1
#
_cell.length_a   1.000
_cell.length_b   1.000
_cell.length_c   1.000
_cell.angle_alpha   90.00
_cell.angle_beta   90.00
_cell.angle_gamma   90.00
#
_symmetry.space_group_name_H-M   'P 1'
#
loop_
_entity.id
_entity.type
_entity.pdbx_description
1 polymer ?
#
loop_
_entity_poly.entity_id
_entity_poly.type
_entity_poly.pdbx_seq_one_letter_code
_entity_poly.pdbx_strand_id
1 'polypeptide(L)'
;MAAILVEALENAEARNKELEKRIKDLENEFAQQLSALNKCVCCPTCGCVNEEIGARRTTPTHRQQMEPASSEYIITPERNSSPITPTIKQEDRRNQLSMDTCGPIPALDFSGGSEDDAIDLQESQEAPRAETVEAERVLYHEYMATLPVPEGLPPISNHLVPIYGHAKNGNHSVRTHLKEVLGPSRPYIYAPSRLVWCPGEQHALLYCPTHLYDPLWADWWLRAPEASPIGEKRELFVRYEDSTVYVGTYTVLSLRHVHPPGSPAPSEVSGRQLAINAGLGEHGKHSMLVPYFPDAVLPTECFGLQRVGFDEKLYRILQERKDDFKQAQKRKAAAGTNEAEPIQKKKKTRRGSGRPVDEEVAELMWKEAADAIRTTARSCGINVPP
;
A
#
# COMPACT_ATOMS: atom_id res chain seq x y z
N MET A 1 -21.37 17.46 39.87
CA MET A 1 -21.36 16.38 38.86
C MET A 1 -22.51 16.51 37.86
N ALA A 2 -23.78 16.61 38.27
CA ALA A 2 -24.90 16.74 37.32
C ALA A 2 -24.79 17.95 36.37
N ALA A 3 -24.41 19.14 36.86
CA ALA A 3 -24.24 20.33 36.02
C ALA A 3 -23.16 20.17 34.94
N ILE A 4 -22.04 19.52 35.26
CA ILE A 4 -20.92 19.28 34.33
C ILE A 4 -21.35 18.32 33.21
N LEU A 5 -22.19 17.33 33.50
CA LEU A 5 -22.70 16.39 32.50
C LEU A 5 -23.70 17.05 31.54
N VAL A 6 -24.53 17.98 32.04
CA VAL A 6 -25.47 18.74 31.19
C VAL A 6 -24.70 19.65 30.22
N GLU A 7 -23.71 20.40 30.72
CA GLU A 7 -22.88 21.27 29.89
C GLU A 7 -22.08 20.48 28.83
N ALA A 8 -21.56 19.29 29.19
CA ALA A 8 -20.88 18.41 28.24
C ALA A 8 -21.83 17.89 27.14
N LEU A 9 -23.09 17.62 27.48
CA LEU A 9 -24.09 17.15 26.51
C LEU A 9 -24.51 18.27 25.55
N GLU A 10 -24.76 19.48 26.07
CA GLU A 10 -25.10 20.65 25.25
C GLU A 10 -23.97 21.00 24.27
N ASN A 11 -22.71 20.93 24.72
CA ASN A 11 -21.54 21.13 23.87
C ASN A 11 -21.41 20.04 22.79
N ALA A 12 -21.73 18.79 23.10
CA ALA A 12 -21.73 17.71 22.12
C ALA A 12 -22.83 17.89 21.06
N GLU A 13 -24.04 18.30 21.47
CA GLU A 13 -25.14 18.60 20.55
C GLU A 13 -24.82 19.78 19.63
N ALA A 14 -24.22 20.84 20.15
CA ALA A 14 -23.79 21.98 19.34
C ALA A 14 -22.75 21.56 18.29
N ARG A 15 -21.78 20.72 18.68
CA ARG A 15 -20.76 20.20 17.77
C ARG A 15 -21.34 19.29 16.69
N ASN A 16 -22.33 18.47 17.02
CA ASN A 16 -23.03 17.64 16.04
C ASN A 16 -23.80 18.48 15.02
N LYS A 17 -24.50 19.54 15.45
CA LYS A 17 -25.19 20.46 14.53
C LYS A 17 -24.22 21.16 13.57
N GLU A 18 -23.04 21.55 14.04
CA GLU A 18 -22.01 22.14 13.19
C GLU A 18 -21.46 21.15 12.16
N LEU A 19 -21.26 19.87 12.55
CA LEU A 19 -20.83 18.82 11.62
C LEU A 19 -21.90 18.53 10.56
N GLU A 20 -23.18 18.45 10.94
CA GLU A 20 -24.29 18.27 9.98
C GLU A 20 -24.37 19.42 8.97
N LYS A 21 -24.16 20.65 9.43
CA LYS A 21 -24.09 21.82 8.54
C LYS A 21 -22.91 21.71 7.58
N ARG A 22 -21.72 21.36 8.08
CA ARG A 22 -20.51 21.18 7.25
C ARG A 22 -20.69 20.11 6.17
N ILE A 23 -21.37 19.00 6.50
CA ILE A 23 -21.68 17.94 5.54
C ILE A 23 -22.58 18.48 4.41
N LYS A 24 -23.66 19.19 4.75
CA LYS A 24 -24.55 19.81 3.74
C LYS A 24 -23.83 20.83 2.86
N ASP A 25 -22.93 21.63 3.43
CA ASP A 25 -22.15 22.61 2.68
C ASP A 25 -21.23 21.91 1.66
N LEU A 26 -20.58 20.80 2.06
CA LEU A 26 -19.75 19.99 1.16
C LEU A 26 -20.57 19.27 0.07
N GLU A 27 -21.75 18.75 0.41
CA GLU A 27 -22.67 18.15 -0.57
C GLU A 27 -23.10 19.19 -1.64
N ASN A 28 -23.40 20.42 -1.20
CA ASN A 28 -23.75 21.51 -2.11
C ASN A 28 -22.56 21.93 -3.00
N GLU A 29 -21.34 22.00 -2.44
CA GLU A 29 -20.13 22.30 -3.21
C GLU A 29 -19.87 21.22 -4.27
N PHE A 30 -20.01 19.94 -3.91
CA PHE A 30 -19.85 18.83 -4.84
C PHE A 30 -20.91 18.85 -5.95
N ALA A 31 -22.17 19.15 -5.61
CA ALA A 31 -23.24 19.30 -6.60
C ALA A 31 -22.97 20.47 -7.58
N GLN A 32 -22.41 21.58 -7.09
CA GLN A 32 -22.01 22.71 -7.94
C GLN A 32 -20.86 22.33 -8.89
N GLN A 33 -19.86 21.60 -8.41
CA GLN A 33 -18.74 21.12 -9.23
C GLN A 33 -19.22 20.16 -10.33
N LEU A 34 -20.11 19.22 -10.02
CA LEU A 34 -20.72 18.33 -11.01
C LEU A 34 -21.57 19.09 -12.04
N SER A 35 -22.33 20.10 -11.61
CA SER A 35 -23.09 20.97 -12.51
C SER A 35 -22.18 21.75 -13.47
N ALA A 36 -21.03 22.24 -13.00
CA ALA A 36 -20.06 22.93 -13.82
C ALA A 36 -19.41 22.00 -14.87
N LEU A 37 -19.08 20.76 -14.48
CA LEU A 37 -18.54 19.75 -15.40
C LEU A 37 -19.56 19.38 -16.49
N ASN A 38 -20.83 19.19 -16.12
CA ASN A 38 -21.88 18.84 -17.09
C ASN A 38 -22.21 19.97 -18.08
N LYS A 39 -22.03 21.24 -17.70
CA LYS A 39 -22.19 22.38 -18.62
C LYS A 39 -21.10 22.46 -19.68
N CYS A 40 -19.97 21.76 -19.50
CA CYS A 40 -18.85 21.78 -20.43
C CYS A 40 -19.04 20.79 -21.61
N VAL A 41 -19.99 19.85 -21.52
CA VAL A 41 -20.13 18.74 -22.49
C VAL A 41 -21.05 19.07 -23.68
N CYS A 42 -21.76 20.21 -23.66
CA CYS A 42 -22.80 20.52 -24.66
C CYS A 42 -22.60 21.88 -25.34
N CYS A 43 -21.43 22.15 -25.94
CA CYS A 43 -21.30 23.23 -26.92
C CYS A 43 -21.13 22.64 -28.34
N PRO A 44 -22.18 22.61 -29.18
CA PRO A 44 -22.10 22.09 -30.55
C PRO A 44 -21.36 23.03 -31.52
N THR A 45 -20.95 24.23 -31.07
CA THR A 45 -20.41 25.30 -31.93
C THR A 45 -18.93 25.62 -31.72
N CYS A 46 -18.29 25.13 -30.66
CA CYS A 46 -16.83 25.21 -30.53
C CYS A 46 -16.24 23.81 -30.66
N GLY A 47 -15.70 23.48 -31.83
CA GLY A 47 -14.94 22.25 -32.07
C GLY A 47 -13.60 22.22 -31.32
N CYS A 48 -13.58 22.53 -30.02
CA CYS A 48 -12.40 22.46 -29.19
C CYS A 48 -12.31 21.07 -28.57
N VAL A 49 -11.58 20.20 -29.26
CA VAL A 49 -11.05 18.95 -28.71
C VAL A 49 -9.91 19.32 -27.74
N ASN A 50 -10.08 18.97 -26.45
CA ASN A 50 -9.05 18.65 -25.46
C ASN A 50 -7.63 19.25 -25.60
N GLU A 51 -7.44 20.56 -25.44
CA GLU A 51 -6.09 21.12 -25.19
C GLU A 51 -5.96 22.00 -23.92
N GLU A 52 -7.04 22.26 -23.17
CA GLU A 52 -6.99 23.23 -22.06
C GLU A 52 -7.06 22.64 -20.63
N ILE A 53 -6.68 21.37 -20.43
CA ILE A 53 -6.50 20.80 -19.07
C ILE A 53 -5.08 21.08 -18.51
N GLY A 54 -4.21 21.73 -19.29
CA GLY A 54 -2.82 22.01 -18.89
C GLY A 54 -2.56 23.29 -18.08
N ALA A 55 -3.48 24.27 -18.02
CA ALA A 55 -3.11 25.64 -17.62
C ALA A 55 -3.81 26.23 -16.37
N ARG A 56 -4.65 25.48 -15.63
CA ARG A 56 -5.33 26.02 -14.43
C ARG A 56 -5.20 25.17 -13.16
N ARG A 57 -4.00 24.72 -12.85
CA ARG A 57 -3.62 24.37 -11.46
C ARG A 57 -2.92 25.56 -10.79
N THR A 58 -3.67 26.60 -10.46
CA THR A 58 -3.27 27.51 -9.39
C THR A 58 -3.80 26.95 -8.07
N THR A 59 -2.86 26.49 -7.24
CA THR A 59 -3.06 26.13 -5.83
C THR A 59 -3.78 27.23 -5.04
N PRO A 60 -4.79 26.94 -4.22
CA PRO A 60 -5.22 27.87 -3.18
C PRO A 60 -4.25 27.75 -1.99
N THR A 61 -3.34 28.70 -1.90
CA THR A 61 -2.52 28.95 -0.72
C THR A 61 -3.39 29.59 0.37
N HIS A 62 -4.10 28.80 1.18
CA HIS A 62 -4.73 29.33 2.39
C HIS A 62 -3.78 29.15 3.60
N ARG A 63 -2.82 30.07 3.68
CA ARG A 63 -2.03 30.34 4.88
C ARG A 63 -2.92 31.15 5.82
N GLN A 64 -3.58 30.48 6.77
CA GLN A 64 -4.19 31.18 7.90
C GLN A 64 -3.14 31.38 8.99
N GLN A 65 -2.97 32.66 9.33
CA GLN A 65 -2.22 33.17 10.45
C GLN A 65 -2.80 32.60 11.75
N MET A 66 -1.95 31.97 12.57
CA MET A 66 -2.20 31.88 14.01
C MET A 66 -1.31 32.93 14.68
N GLU A 67 -1.95 33.89 15.32
CA GLU A 67 -1.31 34.77 16.30
C GLU A 67 -0.82 33.95 17.49
N PRO A 68 0.36 34.23 18.06
CA PRO A 68 0.78 33.60 19.30
C PRO A 68 0.07 34.27 20.48
N ALA A 69 -0.79 33.51 21.16
CA ALA A 69 -1.27 33.87 22.48
C ALA A 69 -0.08 33.85 23.46
N SER A 70 0.23 35.02 23.99
CA SER A 70 1.08 35.23 25.16
C SER A 70 0.50 34.50 26.37
N SER A 71 1.23 33.51 26.91
CA SER A 71 1.05 33.07 28.29
C SER A 71 2.23 33.54 29.13
N GLU A 72 1.92 34.49 30.00
CA GLU A 72 2.77 34.86 31.14
C GLU A 72 2.84 33.65 32.08
N TYR A 73 4.05 33.10 32.27
CA TYR A 73 4.36 32.34 33.48
C TYR A 73 5.29 33.19 34.34
N ILE A 74 4.72 33.68 35.43
CA ILE A 74 5.43 34.23 36.57
C ILE A 74 6.14 33.05 37.26
N ILE A 75 7.48 33.06 37.24
CA ILE A 75 8.30 32.31 38.19
C ILE A 75 9.32 33.30 38.74
N THR A 76 9.13 33.72 39.99
CA THR A 76 10.15 34.40 40.81
C THR A 76 11.10 33.38 41.45
N PRO A 77 12.32 33.82 41.81
CA PRO A 77 13.50 32.95 41.84
C PRO A 77 13.91 32.54 43.25
N GLU A 78 14.57 31.38 43.36
CA GLU A 78 15.53 31.14 44.44
C GLU A 78 16.90 30.71 43.91
N ARG A 79 17.89 31.14 44.69
CA ARG A 79 19.30 31.38 44.38
C ARG A 79 20.19 30.16 44.56
N ASN A 80 21.38 30.30 43.97
CA ASN A 80 22.69 29.72 44.33
C ASN A 80 23.02 28.31 43.81
N SER A 81 23.87 28.21 42.79
CA SER A 81 25.33 28.05 42.96
C SER A 81 26.05 27.81 41.61
N SER A 82 27.32 28.18 41.58
CA SER A 82 28.19 28.50 40.45
C SER A 82 28.55 27.37 39.46
N PRO A 83 29.08 27.73 38.26
CA PRO A 83 29.32 26.79 37.16
C PRO A 83 30.75 26.21 37.16
N ILE A 84 30.87 24.97 36.69
CA ILE A 84 32.15 24.37 36.27
C ILE A 84 32.11 24.22 34.75
N THR A 85 32.99 24.97 34.08
CA THR A 85 33.31 24.87 32.67
C THR A 85 34.32 23.74 32.44
N PRO A 86 34.24 23.01 31.31
CA PRO A 86 35.47 22.63 30.64
C PRO A 86 35.51 23.10 29.19
N THR A 87 36.58 23.84 28.93
CA THR A 87 37.09 24.32 27.65
C THR A 87 37.40 23.15 26.71
N ILE A 88 36.78 23.09 25.54
CA ILE A 88 37.26 22.29 24.40
C ILE A 88 37.70 23.26 23.32
N LYS A 89 38.97 23.12 22.94
CA LYS A 89 39.67 23.91 21.94
C LYS A 89 39.14 23.58 20.55
N GLN A 90 38.71 24.61 19.82
CA GLN A 90 38.36 24.56 18.41
C GLN A 90 39.62 24.96 17.62
N GLU A 91 40.20 24.03 16.87
CA GLU A 91 41.36 24.29 16.02
C GLU A 91 40.93 24.86 14.67
N ASP A 92 41.47 26.03 14.37
CA ASP A 92 41.45 26.71 13.08
C ASP A 92 42.18 25.89 12.00
N ARG A 93 41.49 25.59 10.90
CA ARG A 93 42.13 25.39 9.59
C ARG A 93 41.39 26.15 8.50
N ARG A 94 41.87 27.38 8.28
CA ARG A 94 41.80 28.11 7.01
C ARG A 94 42.42 27.26 5.90
N ASN A 95 41.69 27.01 4.82
CA ASN A 95 42.28 26.83 3.50
C ASN A 95 41.49 27.67 2.49
N GLN A 96 42.23 28.58 1.86
CA GLN A 96 41.80 29.46 0.78
C GLN A 96 41.64 28.62 -0.49
N LEU A 97 40.51 28.77 -1.17
CA LEU A 97 40.38 28.45 -2.59
C LEU A 97 39.85 29.69 -3.30
N SER A 98 40.59 30.08 -4.33
CA SER A 98 40.44 31.29 -5.13
C SER A 98 39.12 31.30 -5.90
N MET A 99 38.52 32.48 -6.00
CA MET A 99 37.52 32.79 -7.00
C MET A 99 38.23 33.19 -8.29
N ASP A 100 38.19 32.31 -9.30
CA ASP A 100 38.52 32.66 -10.68
C ASP A 100 37.26 32.62 -11.55
N THR A 101 36.84 33.83 -11.94
CA THR A 101 36.24 34.22 -13.23
C THR A 101 35.28 33.26 -13.94
N CYS A 102 33.98 33.54 -13.87
CA CYS A 102 33.01 33.16 -14.90
C CYS A 102 33.24 34.00 -16.16
N GLY A 103 33.73 33.37 -17.23
CA GLY A 103 33.74 33.93 -18.58
C GLY A 103 32.35 33.91 -19.24
N PRO A 104 32.12 34.71 -20.29
CA PRO A 104 30.82 34.84 -20.94
C PRO A 104 30.46 33.57 -21.73
N ILE A 105 29.17 33.21 -21.66
CA ILE A 105 28.54 32.11 -22.41
C ILE A 105 28.56 32.48 -23.91
N PRO A 106 29.12 31.63 -24.80
CA PRO A 106 29.01 31.87 -26.23
C PRO A 106 27.57 31.67 -26.69
N ALA A 107 27.06 32.63 -27.45
CA ALA A 107 25.78 32.55 -28.14
C ALA A 107 25.81 31.38 -29.13
N LEU A 108 24.91 30.42 -28.94
CA LEU A 108 24.65 29.35 -29.91
C LEU A 108 23.76 29.90 -31.02
N ASP A 109 24.37 30.00 -32.20
CA ASP A 109 23.71 30.29 -33.47
C ASP A 109 22.76 29.14 -33.82
N PHE A 110 21.45 29.37 -33.66
CA PHE A 110 20.42 28.51 -34.24
C PHE A 110 20.11 29.01 -35.65
N SER A 111 20.88 28.49 -36.62
CA SER A 111 20.58 28.66 -38.04
C SER A 111 20.01 27.36 -38.62
N GLY A 112 18.77 27.45 -39.08
CA GLY A 112 18.08 26.64 -40.09
C GLY A 112 18.49 25.18 -40.28
N GLY A 113 17.76 24.27 -39.64
CA GLY A 113 17.56 22.90 -40.09
C GLY A 113 16.12 22.76 -40.60
N SER A 114 15.97 22.34 -41.85
CA SER A 114 14.74 22.19 -42.61
C SER A 114 13.66 21.34 -41.94
N GLU A 115 12.43 21.83 -42.01
CA GLU A 115 11.19 21.06 -41.86
C GLU A 115 11.14 20.02 -43.00
N ASP A 116 11.45 18.74 -42.74
CA ASP A 116 11.02 17.57 -43.56
C ASP A 116 11.54 16.21 -43.04
N ASP A 117 11.96 16.09 -41.77
CA ASP A 117 12.17 14.77 -41.17
C ASP A 117 10.84 14.25 -40.60
N ALA A 118 10.10 13.57 -41.46
CA ALA A 118 9.07 12.63 -41.05
C ALA A 118 9.68 11.69 -40.00
N ILE A 119 9.31 11.88 -38.73
CA ILE A 119 9.58 10.91 -37.67
C ILE A 119 8.81 9.67 -38.08
N ASP A 120 9.54 8.74 -38.71
CA ASP A 120 9.14 7.38 -38.92
C ASP A 120 8.78 6.83 -37.54
N LEU A 121 7.48 6.81 -37.24
CA LEU A 121 6.91 6.17 -36.06
C LEU A 121 7.28 4.70 -36.21
N GLN A 122 8.47 4.34 -35.73
CA GLN A 122 8.97 2.98 -35.69
C GLN A 122 7.83 2.12 -35.17
N GLU A 123 7.32 1.31 -36.09
CA GLU A 123 6.37 0.25 -35.85
C GLU A 123 6.85 -0.47 -34.59
N SER A 124 6.13 -0.22 -33.49
CA SER A 124 6.47 -0.76 -32.18
C SER A 124 6.45 -2.27 -32.34
N GLN A 125 7.64 -2.87 -32.49
CA GLN A 125 7.75 -4.32 -32.66
C GLN A 125 7.03 -4.95 -31.48
N GLU A 126 5.88 -5.57 -31.75
CA GLU A 126 5.10 -6.24 -30.73
C GLU A 126 6.02 -7.26 -30.06
N ALA A 127 6.25 -7.09 -28.77
CA ALA A 127 7.08 -7.99 -28.01
C ALA A 127 6.57 -9.42 -28.21
N PRO A 128 7.46 -10.41 -28.42
CA PRO A 128 7.06 -11.79 -28.64
C PRO A 128 6.18 -12.26 -27.46
N ARG A 129 4.93 -12.64 -27.76
CA ARG A 129 4.03 -13.22 -26.75
C ARG A 129 4.49 -14.65 -26.48
N ALA A 130 4.74 -14.96 -25.21
CA ALA A 130 5.06 -16.32 -24.82
C ALA A 130 3.82 -17.21 -24.96
N GLU A 131 3.99 -18.42 -25.47
CA GLU A 131 2.89 -19.38 -25.63
C GLU A 131 2.50 -20.06 -24.31
N THR A 132 3.42 -20.10 -23.34
CA THR A 132 3.23 -20.76 -22.04
C THR A 132 3.75 -19.90 -20.89
N VAL A 133 3.22 -20.13 -19.69
CA VAL A 133 3.65 -19.47 -18.44
C VAL A 133 5.12 -19.76 -18.14
N GLU A 134 5.58 -20.97 -18.46
CA GLU A 134 6.98 -21.37 -18.29
C GLU A 134 7.89 -20.62 -19.25
N ALA A 135 7.50 -20.44 -20.51
CA ALA A 135 8.27 -19.67 -21.49
C ALA A 135 8.33 -18.18 -21.09
N GLU A 136 7.21 -17.61 -20.65
CA GLU A 136 7.16 -16.25 -20.09
C GLU A 136 8.13 -16.09 -18.91
N ARG A 137 8.14 -17.07 -18.00
CA ARG A 137 9.04 -17.06 -16.84
C ARG A 137 10.51 -17.11 -17.25
N VAL A 138 10.86 -17.87 -18.28
CA VAL A 138 12.23 -17.91 -18.83
C VAL A 138 12.63 -16.52 -19.31
N LEU A 139 11.79 -15.84 -20.09
CA LEU A 139 12.07 -14.47 -20.57
C LEU A 139 12.29 -13.49 -19.42
N TYR A 140 11.46 -13.56 -18.36
CA TYR A 140 11.66 -12.74 -17.17
C TYR A 140 12.99 -13.04 -16.47
N HIS A 141 13.34 -14.31 -16.30
CA HIS A 141 14.61 -14.68 -15.68
C HIS A 141 15.83 -14.25 -16.50
N GLU A 142 15.78 -14.39 -17.83
CA GLU A 142 16.83 -13.92 -18.73
C GLU A 142 17.01 -12.41 -18.60
N TYR A 143 15.93 -11.63 -18.62
CA TYR A 143 15.98 -10.19 -18.40
C TYR A 143 16.57 -9.86 -17.03
N MET A 144 16.05 -10.46 -15.95
CA MET A 144 16.51 -10.19 -14.59
C MET A 144 17.99 -10.57 -14.39
N ALA A 145 18.50 -11.59 -15.10
CA ALA A 145 19.89 -12.00 -15.02
C ALA A 145 20.87 -11.00 -15.65
N THR A 146 20.39 -10.09 -16.51
CA THR A 146 21.22 -9.00 -17.06
C THR A 146 21.45 -7.86 -16.07
N LEU A 147 20.68 -7.81 -14.97
CA LEU A 147 20.73 -6.72 -14.02
C LEU A 147 21.94 -6.85 -13.10
N PRO A 148 22.56 -5.72 -12.69
CA PRO A 148 23.69 -5.76 -11.78
C PRO A 148 23.26 -6.19 -10.37
N VAL A 149 24.07 -7.06 -9.77
CA VAL A 149 23.97 -7.49 -8.38
C VAL A 149 24.99 -6.72 -7.54
N PRO A 150 24.58 -6.02 -6.47
CA PRO A 150 25.54 -5.37 -5.59
C PRO A 150 26.45 -6.38 -4.89
N GLU A 151 27.76 -6.11 -4.88
CA GLU A 151 28.74 -6.95 -4.19
C GLU A 151 28.59 -6.88 -2.67
N GLY A 152 29.01 -7.94 -1.98
CA GLY A 152 29.06 -7.99 -0.51
C GLY A 152 27.72 -8.11 0.20
N LEU A 153 26.62 -8.35 -0.53
CA LEU A 153 25.32 -8.59 0.08
C LEU A 153 25.24 -9.98 0.73
N PRO A 154 24.62 -10.11 1.91
CA PRO A 154 24.45 -11.39 2.55
C PRO A 154 23.58 -12.32 1.68
N PRO A 155 23.95 -13.60 1.51
CA PRO A 155 23.09 -14.57 0.83
C PRO A 155 21.76 -14.74 1.57
N ILE A 156 20.67 -14.87 0.82
CA ILE A 156 19.32 -14.99 1.37
C ILE A 156 19.19 -16.31 2.15
N SER A 157 19.57 -17.44 1.56
CA SER A 157 19.51 -18.77 2.21
C SER A 157 20.19 -18.90 3.58
N ASN A 158 21.24 -18.12 3.88
CA ASN A 158 22.02 -18.32 5.12
C ASN A 158 21.79 -17.26 6.22
N HIS A 159 21.09 -16.15 5.94
CA HIS A 159 21.03 -15.01 6.88
C HIS A 159 19.62 -14.54 7.26
N LEU A 160 18.57 -15.23 6.78
CA LEU A 160 17.20 -14.87 7.11
C LEU A 160 16.79 -15.38 8.50
N VAL A 161 17.27 -14.68 9.52
CA VAL A 161 16.68 -14.80 10.85
C VAL A 161 15.27 -14.21 10.80
N PRO A 162 14.23 -14.94 11.23
CA PRO A 162 12.88 -14.40 11.39
C PRO A 162 12.93 -13.07 12.15
N ILE A 163 12.23 -12.05 11.67
CA ILE A 163 12.02 -10.79 12.41
C ILE A 163 10.67 -10.78 13.14
N TYR A 164 9.76 -11.68 12.75
CA TYR A 164 8.46 -11.84 13.39
C TYR A 164 8.10 -13.33 13.43
N GLY A 165 7.78 -13.84 14.62
CA GLY A 165 7.53 -15.26 14.87
C GLY A 165 6.04 -15.62 14.87
N HIS A 166 5.71 -16.77 14.27
CA HIS A 166 4.38 -17.38 14.17
C HIS A 166 3.26 -16.38 13.90
N ALA A 167 3.12 -16.00 12.64
CA ALA A 167 1.93 -15.30 12.14
C ALA A 167 0.70 -16.23 12.13
N LYS A 168 0.30 -16.77 13.29
CA LYS A 168 -1.05 -17.32 13.47
C LYS A 168 -2.11 -16.23 13.27
N ASN A 169 -1.72 -14.96 13.42
CA ASN A 169 -2.58 -13.78 13.38
C ASN A 169 -2.78 -13.19 11.97
N GLY A 170 -2.64 -14.00 10.90
CA GLY A 170 -2.90 -13.59 9.52
C GLY A 170 -1.93 -12.52 8.99
N ASN A 171 -1.98 -12.27 7.68
CA ASN A 171 -1.12 -11.29 7.00
C ASN A 171 -1.37 -9.84 7.45
N HIS A 172 -2.56 -9.56 7.97
CA HIS A 172 -2.96 -8.22 8.40
C HIS A 172 -2.13 -7.73 9.59
N SER A 173 -1.92 -8.58 10.60
CA SER A 173 -1.14 -8.22 11.80
C SER A 173 0.31 -7.84 11.46
N VAL A 174 0.94 -8.61 10.57
CA VAL A 174 2.31 -8.34 10.08
C VAL A 174 2.36 -6.99 9.37
N ARG A 175 1.39 -6.70 8.48
CA ARG A 175 1.35 -5.42 7.76
C ARG A 175 1.19 -4.24 8.72
N THR A 176 0.28 -4.31 9.69
CA THR A 176 0.08 -3.24 10.68
C THR A 176 1.35 -3.00 11.49
N HIS A 177 1.98 -4.06 11.98
CA HIS A 177 3.23 -3.96 12.73
C HIS A 177 4.36 -3.33 11.90
N LEU A 178 4.54 -3.75 10.64
CA LEU A 178 5.55 -3.16 9.76
C LEU A 178 5.30 -1.67 9.51
N LYS A 179 4.03 -1.23 9.36
CA LYS A 179 3.69 0.20 9.25
C LYS A 179 4.09 0.98 10.49
N GLU A 180 3.82 0.44 11.67
CA GLU A 180 4.18 1.07 12.95
C GLU A 180 5.70 1.17 13.13
N VAL A 181 6.45 0.13 12.72
CA VAL A 181 7.91 0.07 12.89
C VAL A 181 8.63 0.97 11.89
N LEU A 182 8.24 0.93 10.62
CA LEU A 182 8.93 1.61 9.53
C LEU A 182 8.46 3.06 9.36
N GLY A 183 7.21 3.34 9.72
CA GLY A 183 6.57 4.63 9.48
C GLY A 183 6.32 4.91 7.99
N PRO A 184 5.76 6.08 7.66
CA PRO A 184 5.46 6.46 6.27
C PRO A 184 6.70 6.79 5.43
N SER A 185 7.83 7.09 6.06
CA SER A 185 9.08 7.48 5.38
C SER A 185 9.85 6.31 4.77
N ARG A 186 9.50 5.07 5.12
CA ARG A 186 10.17 3.86 4.65
C ARG A 186 9.16 2.94 3.95
N PRO A 187 8.93 3.15 2.64
CA PRO A 187 8.02 2.30 1.89
C PRO A 187 8.55 0.86 1.86
N TYR A 188 7.63 -0.09 1.95
CA TYR A 188 7.98 -1.50 1.98
C TYR A 188 7.03 -2.33 1.12
N ILE A 189 7.49 -3.52 0.77
CA ILE A 189 6.73 -4.57 0.09
C ILE A 189 6.63 -5.75 1.03
N TYR A 190 5.41 -6.17 1.34
CA TYR A 190 5.14 -7.45 2.00
C TYR A 190 4.43 -8.38 1.03
N ALA A 191 5.18 -9.36 0.51
CA ALA A 191 4.76 -10.26 -0.56
C ALA A 191 4.83 -11.73 -0.12
N PRO A 192 3.98 -12.17 0.82
CA PRO A 192 3.93 -13.58 1.21
C PRO A 192 3.55 -14.42 -0.01
N SER A 193 4.27 -15.51 -0.29
CA SER A 193 3.93 -16.52 -1.31
C SER A 193 3.52 -15.98 -2.70
N ARG A 194 4.05 -14.81 -3.09
CA ARG A 194 3.84 -14.16 -4.40
C ARG A 194 5.13 -13.82 -5.12
N LEU A 195 6.22 -14.38 -4.61
CA LEU A 195 7.56 -14.15 -5.13
C LEU A 195 8.09 -15.44 -5.73
N VAL A 196 8.78 -15.31 -6.86
CA VAL A 196 9.62 -16.35 -7.43
C VAL A 196 11.04 -15.81 -7.45
N TRP A 197 11.97 -16.50 -6.79
CA TRP A 197 13.37 -16.08 -6.78
C TRP A 197 14.01 -16.36 -8.14
N CYS A 198 14.81 -15.41 -8.64
CA CYS A 198 15.67 -15.64 -9.79
C CYS A 198 16.85 -16.54 -9.41
N PRO A 199 17.51 -17.21 -10.38
CA PRO A 199 18.74 -17.94 -10.11
C PRO A 199 19.75 -17.10 -9.31
N GLY A 200 20.36 -17.72 -8.29
CA GLY A 200 21.27 -17.05 -7.36
C GLY A 200 20.59 -16.31 -6.19
N GLU A 201 19.26 -16.29 -6.13
CA GLU A 201 18.46 -15.68 -5.04
C GLU A 201 18.80 -14.21 -4.78
N GLN A 202 19.31 -13.48 -5.77
CA GLN A 202 19.62 -12.05 -5.62
C GLN A 202 18.48 -11.17 -6.09
N HIS A 203 17.68 -11.63 -7.04
CA HIS A 203 16.54 -10.89 -7.58
C HIS A 203 15.29 -11.74 -7.46
N ALA A 204 14.13 -11.10 -7.54
CA ALA A 204 12.86 -11.82 -7.48
C ALA A 204 11.90 -11.29 -8.52
N LEU A 205 10.94 -12.14 -8.89
CA LEU A 205 9.77 -11.80 -9.65
C LEU A 205 8.59 -11.69 -8.68
N LEU A 206 7.85 -10.59 -8.73
CA LEU A 206 6.68 -10.33 -7.91
C LEU A 206 5.43 -10.38 -8.76
N TYR A 207 4.55 -11.32 -8.43
CA TYR A 207 3.26 -11.47 -9.10
C TYR A 207 2.17 -10.72 -8.32
N CYS A 208 1.47 -9.84 -9.03
CA CYS A 208 0.34 -9.08 -8.51
C CYS A 208 -0.90 -9.33 -9.36
N PRO A 209 -2.10 -9.34 -8.76
CA PRO A 209 -3.31 -9.41 -9.56
C PRO A 209 -3.48 -8.15 -10.40
N THR A 210 -3.90 -8.31 -11.66
CA THR A 210 -4.25 -7.18 -12.54
C THR A 210 -5.62 -6.60 -12.21
N HIS A 211 -6.48 -7.37 -11.56
CA HIS A 211 -7.82 -6.95 -11.17
C HIS A 211 -7.98 -6.96 -9.65
N LEU A 212 -8.70 -5.98 -9.12
CA LEU A 212 -9.07 -5.89 -7.72
C LEU A 212 -10.59 -6.03 -7.62
N TYR A 213 -11.04 -6.84 -6.68
CA TYR A 213 -12.43 -7.02 -6.32
C TYR A 213 -12.84 -5.92 -5.34
N ASP A 214 -13.88 -5.17 -5.69
CA ASP A 214 -14.53 -4.24 -4.78
C ASP A 214 -15.72 -4.92 -4.10
N PRO A 215 -15.66 -5.19 -2.77
CA PRO A 215 -16.75 -5.82 -2.05
C PRO A 215 -18.00 -4.95 -1.93
N LEU A 216 -17.90 -3.63 -2.11
CA LEU A 216 -19.05 -2.72 -2.03
C LEU A 216 -19.95 -2.85 -3.27
N TRP A 217 -19.33 -2.91 -4.45
CA TRP A 217 -20.03 -3.03 -5.73
C TRP A 217 -20.18 -4.47 -6.21
N ALA A 218 -19.54 -5.40 -5.50
CA ALA A 218 -19.41 -6.80 -5.89
C ALA A 218 -18.86 -6.97 -7.32
N ASP A 219 -17.88 -6.14 -7.70
CA ASP A 219 -17.39 -6.05 -9.06
C ASP A 219 -15.85 -6.03 -9.14
N TRP A 220 -15.32 -6.31 -10.33
CA TRP A 220 -13.89 -6.39 -10.61
C TRP A 220 -13.39 -5.18 -11.37
N TRP A 221 -12.38 -4.53 -10.79
CA TRP A 221 -11.82 -3.29 -11.30
C TRP A 221 -10.41 -3.57 -11.81
N LEU A 222 -10.10 -3.11 -13.02
CA LEU A 222 -8.73 -3.17 -13.52
C LEU A 222 -7.86 -2.28 -12.63
N ARG A 223 -6.80 -2.87 -12.06
CA ARG A 223 -5.86 -2.13 -11.24
C ARG A 223 -5.11 -1.14 -12.12
N ALA A 224 -5.20 0.14 -11.77
CA ALA A 224 -4.44 1.17 -12.47
C ALA A 224 -2.93 0.86 -12.42
N PRO A 225 -2.23 0.86 -13.58
CA PRO A 225 -0.77 0.71 -13.65
C PRO A 225 -0.01 1.65 -12.72
N GLU A 226 -0.51 2.87 -12.59
CA GLU A 226 0.07 3.99 -11.85
C GLU A 226 0.14 3.74 -10.33
N ALA A 227 -0.61 2.77 -9.81
CA ALA A 227 -0.54 2.37 -8.41
C ALA A 227 0.66 1.46 -8.09
N SER A 228 1.46 1.08 -9.09
CA SER A 228 2.65 0.26 -8.89
C SER A 228 3.89 1.15 -8.69
N PRO A 229 4.69 0.90 -7.64
CA PRO A 229 5.81 1.76 -7.27
C PRO A 229 7.05 1.53 -8.15
N ILE A 230 6.88 1.58 -9.45
CA ILE A 230 7.92 1.32 -10.45
C ILE A 230 9.03 2.37 -10.29
N GLY A 231 10.28 1.92 -10.28
CA GLY A 231 11.47 2.75 -10.10
C GLY A 231 11.78 3.10 -8.64
N GLU A 232 10.88 2.82 -7.69
CA GLU A 232 11.10 3.15 -6.29
C GLU A 232 11.87 2.07 -5.55
N LYS A 233 12.70 2.50 -4.59
CA LYS A 233 13.37 1.63 -3.62
C LYS A 233 12.43 1.32 -2.46
N ARG A 234 12.30 0.05 -2.12
CA ARG A 234 11.43 -0.42 -1.04
C ARG A 234 12.08 -1.53 -0.23
N GLU A 235 11.80 -1.54 1.06
CA GLU A 235 12.20 -2.64 1.94
C GLU A 235 11.35 -3.87 1.63
N LEU A 236 11.96 -5.03 1.42
CA LEU A 236 11.24 -6.25 1.09
C LEU A 236 11.16 -7.18 2.30
N PHE A 237 9.93 -7.60 2.58
CA PHE A 237 9.59 -8.57 3.62
C PHE A 237 8.86 -9.74 2.99
N VAL A 238 9.34 -10.94 3.27
CA VAL A 238 8.77 -12.16 2.72
C VAL A 238 8.35 -13.10 3.85
N ARG A 239 7.40 -13.97 3.55
CA ARG A 239 7.06 -15.07 4.44
C ARG A 239 7.96 -16.25 4.09
N TYR A 240 8.70 -16.72 5.08
CA TYR A 240 9.49 -17.94 5.01
C TYR A 240 8.94 -18.89 6.08
N GLU A 241 8.39 -20.02 5.65
CA GLU A 241 7.62 -20.92 6.51
C GLU A 241 6.49 -20.16 7.26
N ASP A 242 6.52 -20.15 8.60
CA ASP A 242 5.56 -19.44 9.46
C ASP A 242 6.08 -18.11 10.01
N SER A 243 7.18 -17.64 9.45
CA SER A 243 7.88 -16.44 9.91
C SER A 243 7.93 -15.37 8.84
N THR A 244 8.01 -14.12 9.27
CA THR A 244 8.37 -13.00 8.37
C THR A 244 9.86 -12.73 8.49
N VAL A 245 10.52 -12.57 7.36
CA VAL A 245 11.95 -12.27 7.25
C VAL A 245 12.16 -11.01 6.41
N TYR A 246 13.15 -10.21 6.79
CA TYR A 246 13.61 -9.06 6.01
C TYR A 246 14.71 -9.50 5.05
N VAL A 247 14.54 -9.24 3.75
CA VAL A 247 15.46 -9.75 2.70
C VAL A 247 16.32 -8.66 2.07
N GLY A 248 16.11 -7.39 2.45
CA GLY A 248 16.89 -6.24 1.97
C GLY A 248 16.04 -5.19 1.26
N THR A 249 16.73 -4.31 0.54
CA THR A 249 16.14 -3.18 -0.20
C THR A 249 16.14 -3.49 -1.69
N TYR A 250 15.00 -3.28 -2.34
CA TYR A 250 14.75 -3.63 -3.74
C TYR A 250 14.21 -2.45 -4.52
N THR A 251 14.61 -2.33 -5.78
CA THR A 251 13.99 -1.45 -6.77
C THR A 251 12.95 -2.24 -7.55
N VAL A 252 11.74 -1.69 -7.71
CA VAL A 252 10.67 -2.34 -8.48
C VAL A 252 10.79 -1.96 -9.95
N LEU A 253 10.78 -2.95 -10.83
CA LEU A 253 10.91 -2.80 -12.28
C LEU A 253 9.61 -3.25 -12.96
N SER A 254 9.19 -2.48 -13.97
CA SER A 254 8.14 -2.90 -14.88
C SER A 254 8.71 -3.90 -15.88
N LEU A 255 8.07 -5.07 -16.00
CA LEU A 255 8.44 -6.10 -16.99
C LEU A 255 7.48 -6.12 -18.19
N ARG A 256 6.65 -5.09 -18.36
CA ARG A 256 5.67 -5.00 -19.48
C ARG A 256 6.31 -5.01 -20.86
N HIS A 257 7.56 -4.54 -20.95
CA HIS A 257 8.34 -4.57 -22.18
C HIS A 257 8.91 -5.97 -22.49
N VAL A 258 8.97 -6.85 -21.49
CA VAL A 258 9.35 -8.26 -21.65
C VAL A 258 8.12 -9.08 -22.02
N HIS A 259 7.03 -8.90 -21.28
CA HIS A 259 5.76 -9.59 -21.55
C HIS A 259 4.57 -8.76 -21.03
N PRO A 260 3.44 -8.71 -21.78
CA PRO A 260 2.25 -7.97 -21.35
C PRO A 260 1.60 -8.58 -20.09
N PRO A 261 0.90 -7.76 -19.28
CA PRO A 261 0.13 -8.25 -18.15
C PRO A 261 -1.08 -9.07 -18.61
N GLY A 262 -1.57 -9.97 -17.76
CA GLY A 262 -2.76 -10.78 -18.01
C GLY A 262 -2.54 -12.28 -17.88
N SER A 263 -1.29 -12.73 -17.89
CA SER A 263 -0.95 -14.14 -17.74
C SER A 263 -1.31 -14.69 -16.36
N PRO A 264 -1.66 -15.98 -16.27
CA PRO A 264 -1.80 -16.66 -14.98
C PRO A 264 -0.43 -16.74 -14.29
N ALA A 265 -0.42 -16.67 -12.97
CA ALA A 265 0.81 -16.81 -12.21
C ALA A 265 1.35 -18.25 -12.28
N PRO A 266 2.67 -18.45 -12.18
CA PRO A 266 3.26 -19.78 -12.16
C PRO A 266 2.84 -20.57 -10.91
N SER A 267 2.90 -21.90 -10.98
CA SER A 267 2.37 -22.80 -9.95
C SER A 267 2.96 -22.62 -8.54
N GLU A 268 4.17 -22.07 -8.43
CA GLU A 268 4.82 -21.78 -7.14
C GLU A 268 4.21 -20.57 -6.43
N VAL A 269 3.48 -19.72 -7.15
CA VAL A 269 2.77 -18.57 -6.58
C VAL A 269 1.42 -19.01 -6.03
N SER A 270 1.15 -18.63 -4.78
CA SER A 270 -0.09 -19.00 -4.12
C SER A 270 -1.29 -18.25 -4.72
N GLY A 271 -2.13 -18.96 -5.48
CA GLY A 271 -3.41 -18.44 -5.98
C GLY A 271 -4.31 -17.88 -4.87
N ARG A 272 -4.35 -18.54 -3.70
CA ARG A 272 -5.06 -18.02 -2.52
C ARG A 272 -4.53 -16.64 -2.10
N GLN A 273 -3.22 -16.47 -2.10
CA GLN A 273 -2.61 -15.21 -1.68
C GLN A 273 -2.79 -14.11 -2.72
N LEU A 274 -2.84 -14.45 -4.02
CA LEU A 274 -3.25 -13.53 -5.08
C LEU A 274 -4.70 -13.08 -4.87
N ALA A 275 -5.63 -14.01 -4.63
CA ALA A 275 -7.03 -13.69 -4.35
C ALA A 275 -7.20 -12.77 -3.13
N ILE A 276 -6.48 -13.03 -2.03
CA ILE A 276 -6.47 -12.15 -0.85
C ILE A 276 -5.98 -10.74 -1.22
N ASN A 277 -4.90 -10.63 -2.00
CA ASN A 277 -4.39 -9.32 -2.44
C ASN A 277 -5.30 -8.63 -3.46
N ALA A 278 -6.13 -9.40 -4.15
CA ALA A 278 -7.18 -8.89 -5.02
C ALA A 278 -8.40 -8.42 -4.24
N GLY A 279 -8.49 -8.62 -2.92
CA GLY A 279 -9.62 -8.15 -2.11
C GLY A 279 -10.67 -9.22 -1.78
N LEU A 280 -10.50 -10.48 -2.20
CA LEU A 280 -11.47 -11.56 -1.95
C LEU A 280 -11.50 -12.09 -0.49
N GLY A 281 -10.72 -11.50 0.42
CA GLY A 281 -10.62 -11.95 1.82
C GLY A 281 -9.92 -13.30 2.00
N GLU A 282 -9.72 -13.74 3.25
CA GLU A 282 -8.92 -14.95 3.57
C GLU A 282 -9.59 -16.27 3.14
N HIS A 283 -10.90 -16.26 3.01
CA HIS A 283 -11.73 -17.37 2.55
C HIS A 283 -12.05 -17.30 1.05
N GLY A 284 -11.28 -16.49 0.29
CA GLY A 284 -11.46 -16.18 -1.13
C GLY A 284 -12.27 -17.24 -1.86
N LYS A 285 -13.56 -16.96 -2.03
CA LYS A 285 -14.50 -17.94 -2.55
C LYS A 285 -14.18 -18.12 -4.02
N HIS A 286 -13.63 -19.27 -4.40
CA HIS A 286 -13.37 -19.63 -5.80
C HIS A 286 -14.60 -19.37 -6.69
N SER A 287 -15.80 -19.55 -6.14
CA SER A 287 -17.07 -19.24 -6.81
C SER A 287 -17.23 -17.79 -7.28
N MET A 288 -16.48 -16.84 -6.73
CA MET A 288 -16.51 -15.43 -7.11
C MET A 288 -15.57 -15.12 -8.29
N LEU A 289 -14.63 -16.00 -8.61
CA LEU A 289 -13.74 -15.87 -9.76
C LEU A 289 -14.42 -16.38 -11.05
N VAL A 290 -15.13 -17.52 -10.96
CA VAL A 290 -15.74 -18.22 -12.09
C VAL A 290 -16.59 -17.32 -13.01
N PRO A 291 -17.43 -16.40 -12.52
CA PRO A 291 -18.25 -15.57 -13.39
C PRO A 291 -17.46 -14.56 -14.23
N TYR A 292 -16.25 -14.21 -13.81
CA TYR A 292 -15.43 -13.16 -14.42
C TYR A 292 -14.19 -13.70 -15.15
N PHE A 293 -13.70 -14.86 -14.71
CA PHE A 293 -12.53 -15.52 -15.27
C PHE A 293 -12.91 -16.96 -15.62
N PRO A 294 -13.00 -17.32 -16.92
CA PRO A 294 -13.49 -18.63 -17.37
C PRO A 294 -12.77 -19.82 -16.72
N ASP A 295 -11.46 -19.70 -16.49
CA ASP A 295 -10.64 -20.74 -15.88
C ASP A 295 -10.59 -20.66 -14.35
N ALA A 296 -11.32 -19.71 -13.75
CA ALA A 296 -11.23 -19.32 -12.35
C ALA A 296 -9.80 -18.97 -11.88
N VAL A 297 -8.92 -18.62 -12.81
CA VAL A 297 -7.56 -18.16 -12.55
C VAL A 297 -7.52 -16.65 -12.67
N LEU A 298 -6.99 -16.00 -11.65
CA LEU A 298 -6.88 -14.56 -11.63
C LEU A 298 -5.70 -14.12 -12.53
N PRO A 299 -5.92 -13.27 -13.54
CA PRO A 299 -4.84 -12.72 -14.35
C PRO A 299 -3.86 -11.90 -13.50
N THR A 300 -2.59 -11.99 -13.84
CA THR A 300 -1.51 -11.35 -13.07
C THR A 300 -0.60 -10.48 -13.93
N GLU A 301 0.09 -9.58 -13.25
CA GLU A 301 1.18 -8.78 -13.77
C GLU A 301 2.44 -9.14 -12.97
N CYS A 302 3.54 -9.35 -13.70
CA CYS A 302 4.85 -9.62 -13.12
C CYS A 302 5.68 -8.34 -13.01
N PHE A 303 6.28 -8.13 -11.84
CA PHE A 303 7.24 -7.05 -11.59
C PHE A 303 8.60 -7.66 -11.27
N GLY A 304 9.66 -7.04 -11.80
CA GLY A 304 11.02 -7.36 -11.41
C GLY A 304 11.34 -6.70 -10.09
N LEU A 305 11.94 -7.43 -9.15
CA LEU A 305 12.50 -6.89 -7.92
C LEU A 305 14.01 -7.02 -8.00
N GLN A 306 14.68 -5.92 -8.35
CA GLN A 306 16.14 -5.84 -8.36
C GLN A 306 16.64 -5.51 -6.96
N ARG A 307 17.45 -6.39 -6.37
CA ARG A 307 18.09 -6.11 -5.08
C ARG A 307 19.17 -5.06 -5.27
N VAL A 308 19.07 -4.00 -4.46
CA VAL A 308 20.00 -2.86 -4.52
C VAL A 308 20.74 -2.62 -3.21
N GLY A 309 20.33 -3.28 -2.12
CA GLY A 309 20.99 -3.11 -0.82
C GLY A 309 20.43 -3.98 0.29
N PHE A 310 20.97 -3.77 1.48
CA PHE A 310 20.51 -4.37 2.72
C PHE A 310 20.76 -3.38 3.88
N ASP A 311 19.70 -2.88 4.53
CA ASP A 311 19.83 -1.98 5.68
C ASP A 311 20.10 -2.79 6.95
N GLU A 312 21.39 -3.03 7.21
CA GLU A 312 21.87 -3.76 8.39
C GLU A 312 21.40 -3.12 9.72
N LYS A 313 21.27 -1.78 9.76
CA LYS A 313 20.80 -1.08 10.96
C LYS A 313 19.32 -1.37 11.19
N LEU A 314 18.49 -1.30 10.15
CA LEU A 314 17.09 -1.68 10.23
C LEU A 314 16.94 -3.14 10.65
N TYR A 315 17.71 -4.03 10.04
CA TYR A 315 17.69 -5.45 10.38
C TYR A 315 17.96 -5.71 11.86
N ARG A 316 18.99 -5.07 12.44
CA ARG A 316 19.30 -5.17 13.88
C ARG A 316 18.15 -4.67 14.75
N ILE A 317 17.57 -3.52 14.43
CA ILE A 317 16.42 -2.97 15.17
C ILE A 317 15.23 -3.95 15.13
N LEU A 318 14.98 -4.58 13.98
CA LEU A 318 13.92 -5.57 13.83
C LEU A 318 14.19 -6.83 14.67
N GLN A 319 15.45 -7.28 14.73
CA GLN A 319 15.83 -8.41 15.57
C GLN A 319 15.69 -8.11 17.06
N GLU A 320 16.17 -6.96 17.53
CA GLU A 320 16.05 -6.54 18.94
C GLU A 320 14.58 -6.53 19.39
N ARG A 321 13.70 -5.92 18.57
CA ARG A 321 12.25 -5.87 18.87
C ARG A 321 11.59 -7.23 18.94
N LYS A 322 12.04 -8.20 18.14
CA LYS A 322 11.54 -9.57 18.19
C LYS A 322 11.80 -10.21 19.54
N ASP A 323 13.00 -9.99 20.08
CA ASP A 323 13.37 -10.57 21.37
C ASP A 323 12.63 -9.89 22.52
N ASP A 324 12.41 -8.57 22.44
CA ASP A 324 11.53 -7.84 23.37
C ASP A 324 10.10 -8.38 23.36
N PHE A 325 9.55 -8.64 22.17
CA PHE A 325 8.20 -9.19 22.04
C PHE A 325 8.10 -10.59 22.66
N LYS A 326 9.09 -11.46 22.42
CA LYS A 326 9.17 -12.78 23.06
C LYS A 326 9.28 -12.66 24.57
N GLN A 327 10.09 -11.74 25.09
CA GLN A 327 10.21 -11.51 26.53
C GLN A 327 8.89 -11.00 27.14
N ALA A 328 8.21 -10.05 26.48
CA ALA A 328 6.92 -9.55 26.93
C ALA A 328 5.86 -10.66 26.97
N GLN A 329 5.83 -11.55 25.97
CA GLN A 329 4.95 -12.73 25.99
C GLN A 329 5.28 -13.69 27.14
N LYS A 330 6.57 -13.96 27.40
CA LYS A 330 7.01 -14.78 28.54
C LYS A 330 6.60 -14.15 29.88
N ARG A 331 6.76 -12.84 30.05
CA ARG A 331 6.33 -12.11 31.26
C ARG A 331 4.82 -12.19 31.46
N LYS A 332 4.02 -12.02 30.41
CA LYS A 332 2.55 -12.18 30.47
C LYS A 332 2.15 -13.61 30.85
N ALA A 333 2.82 -14.62 30.29
CA ALA A 333 2.57 -16.01 30.63
C ALA A 333 2.91 -16.33 32.10
N ALA A 334 4.03 -15.79 32.61
CA ALA A 334 4.45 -15.96 34.00
C ALA A 334 3.55 -15.20 34.99
N ALA A 335 3.05 -14.01 34.62
CA ALA A 335 2.12 -13.25 35.44
C ALA A 335 0.74 -13.93 35.54
N GLY A 336 0.28 -14.57 34.46
CA GLY A 336 -1.00 -15.29 34.43
C GLY A 336 -1.05 -16.58 35.25
N THR A 337 0.07 -17.07 35.77
CA THR A 337 0.14 -18.33 36.54
C THR A 337 -0.04 -18.19 38.06
N ASN A 338 -0.09 -16.97 38.62
CA ASN A 338 -0.10 -16.78 40.08
C ASN A 338 -1.42 -16.23 40.69
N GLU A 339 -2.46 -15.95 39.89
CA GLU A 339 -3.79 -15.52 40.38
C GLU A 339 -4.93 -16.42 39.89
N ALA A 340 -4.67 -17.72 39.70
CA ALA A 340 -5.75 -18.68 39.65
C ALA A 340 -6.21 -18.99 41.09
N GLU A 341 -7.05 -18.11 41.66
CA GLU A 341 -8.02 -18.60 42.64
C GLU A 341 -8.73 -19.81 42.03
N PRO A 342 -8.99 -20.89 42.79
CA PRO A 342 -9.67 -22.05 42.27
C PRO A 342 -11.08 -21.63 41.87
N ILE A 343 -11.27 -21.31 40.58
CA ILE A 343 -12.58 -21.16 39.97
C ILE A 343 -13.23 -22.53 40.14
N GLN A 344 -14.06 -22.64 41.17
CA GLN A 344 -14.94 -23.77 41.40
C GLN A 344 -15.71 -23.97 40.10
N LYS A 345 -15.32 -25.00 39.34
CA LYS A 345 -15.98 -25.41 38.10
C LYS A 345 -17.39 -25.86 38.46
N LYS A 346 -18.32 -24.91 38.63
CA LYS A 346 -19.76 -25.20 38.61
C LYS A 346 -20.06 -25.70 37.21
N LYS A 347 -20.17 -27.03 37.11
CA LYS A 347 -20.65 -27.80 35.97
C LYS A 347 -22.01 -27.24 35.54
N LYS A 348 -22.02 -26.23 34.67
CA LYS A 348 -23.25 -25.75 34.03
C LYS A 348 -23.55 -26.73 32.90
N THR A 349 -24.37 -27.71 33.23
CA THR A 349 -25.01 -28.63 32.28
C THR A 349 -25.88 -27.78 31.35
N ARG A 350 -25.32 -27.34 30.22
CA ARG A 350 -26.05 -26.59 29.20
C ARG A 350 -26.83 -27.58 28.34
N ARG A 351 -27.95 -28.09 28.87
CA ARG A 351 -29.05 -28.58 28.04
C ARG A 351 -29.79 -27.36 27.52
N GLY A 352 -29.47 -26.96 26.30
CA GLY A 352 -30.16 -25.90 25.59
C GLY A 352 -30.17 -26.24 24.12
N SER A 353 -31.24 -26.90 23.69
CA SER A 353 -31.61 -27.08 22.29
C SER A 353 -31.97 -25.71 21.69
N GLY A 354 -30.95 -24.96 21.28
CA GLY A 354 -31.12 -23.83 20.37
C GLY A 354 -30.72 -24.29 18.98
N ARG A 355 -31.71 -24.50 18.08
CA ARG A 355 -31.42 -24.51 16.65
C ARG A 355 -30.84 -23.14 16.27
N PRO A 356 -29.85 -23.07 15.37
CA PRO A 356 -29.32 -21.81 14.91
C PRO A 356 -30.38 -21.14 14.01
N VAL A 357 -31.09 -20.17 14.56
CA VAL A 357 -32.01 -19.30 13.79
C VAL A 357 -31.22 -18.43 12.79
N ASP A 358 -29.92 -18.24 13.03
CA ASP A 358 -29.07 -17.36 12.24
C ASP A 358 -28.69 -17.92 10.86
N GLU A 359 -28.67 -19.24 10.68
CA GLU A 359 -28.28 -19.87 9.41
C GLU A 359 -29.45 -19.86 8.40
N GLU A 360 -30.68 -20.09 8.88
CA GLU A 360 -31.89 -20.06 8.08
C GLU A 360 -32.25 -18.62 7.66
N VAL A 361 -32.04 -17.63 8.55
CA VAL A 361 -32.21 -16.21 8.22
C VAL A 361 -31.17 -15.74 7.22
N ALA A 362 -29.91 -16.15 7.36
CA ALA A 362 -28.87 -15.82 6.39
C ALA A 362 -29.17 -16.43 5.01
N GLU A 363 -29.63 -17.69 4.95
CA GLU A 363 -30.01 -18.33 3.69
C GLU A 363 -31.22 -17.65 3.03
N LEU A 364 -32.20 -17.20 3.82
CA LEU A 364 -33.35 -16.46 3.32
C LEU A 364 -32.95 -15.10 2.73
N MET A 365 -32.10 -14.33 3.43
CA MET A 365 -31.61 -13.04 2.94
C MET A 365 -30.80 -13.16 1.65
N TRP A 366 -30.00 -14.22 1.51
CA TRP A 366 -29.25 -14.46 0.27
C TRP A 366 -30.16 -14.82 -0.91
N LYS A 367 -31.24 -15.58 -0.67
CA LYS A 367 -32.23 -15.90 -1.71
C LYS A 367 -32.99 -14.64 -2.17
N GLU A 368 -33.43 -13.80 -1.24
CA GLU A 368 -34.11 -12.54 -1.56
C GLU A 368 -33.21 -11.58 -2.35
N ALA A 369 -31.93 -11.46 -1.97
CA ALA A 369 -30.98 -10.63 -2.71
C ALA A 369 -30.72 -11.16 -4.13
N ALA A 370 -30.57 -12.48 -4.30
CA ALA A 370 -30.38 -13.11 -5.60
C ALA A 370 -31.60 -12.92 -6.53
N ASP A 371 -32.82 -12.98 -5.98
CA ASP A 371 -34.05 -12.77 -6.75
C ASP A 371 -34.26 -11.30 -7.12
N ALA A 372 -33.88 -10.35 -6.26
CA ALA A 372 -33.89 -8.92 -6.58
C ALA A 372 -32.92 -8.58 -7.74
N ILE A 373 -31.73 -9.17 -7.72
CA ILE A 373 -30.74 -9.03 -8.81
C ILE A 373 -31.28 -9.62 -10.11
N ARG A 374 -31.86 -10.83 -10.07
CA ARG A 374 -32.46 -11.47 -11.26
C ARG A 374 -33.63 -10.66 -11.84
N THR A 375 -34.46 -10.09 -10.98
CA THR A 375 -35.59 -9.24 -11.40
C THR A 375 -35.11 -7.97 -12.10
N THR A 376 -34.07 -7.34 -11.55
CA THR A 376 -33.44 -6.14 -12.13
C THR A 376 -32.72 -6.45 -13.45
N ALA A 377 -32.01 -7.58 -13.53
CA ALA A 377 -31.36 -8.00 -14.78
C ALA A 377 -32.39 -8.26 -15.90
N ARG A 378 -33.52 -8.90 -15.57
CA ARG A 378 -34.62 -9.12 -16.52
C ARG A 378 -35.27 -7.83 -17.01
N SER A 379 -35.46 -6.83 -16.14
CA SER A 379 -36.01 -5.54 -16.57
C SER A 379 -35.05 -4.76 -17.47
N CYS A 380 -33.75 -5.05 -17.40
CA CYS A 380 -32.71 -4.51 -18.30
C CYS A 380 -32.45 -5.37 -19.55
N GLY A 381 -33.21 -6.46 -19.78
CA GLY A 381 -33.01 -7.35 -20.93
C GLY A 381 -31.77 -8.24 -20.84
N ILE A 382 -31.16 -8.35 -19.65
CA ILE A 382 -29.98 -9.19 -19.40
C ILE A 382 -30.46 -10.58 -19.00
N ASN A 383 -30.07 -11.59 -19.78
CA ASN A 383 -30.46 -12.97 -19.54
C ASN A 383 -29.50 -13.62 -18.53
N VAL A 384 -29.96 -13.80 -17.28
CA VAL A 384 -29.19 -14.47 -16.22
C VAL A 384 -29.59 -15.95 -16.18
N PRO A 385 -28.66 -16.90 -16.39
CA PRO A 385 -28.95 -18.33 -16.29
C PRO A 385 -29.40 -18.72 -14.86
N PRO A 386 -30.19 -19.80 -14.72
CA PRO A 386 -30.90 -20.16 -13.48
C PRO A 386 -30.00 -20.40 -12.27
#